data_AF-A0A847HNN7-F1
#
_entry.id   AF-A0A847HNN7-F1
#
_cell.length_a   1.000
_cell.length_b   1.000
_cell.length_c   1.000
_cell.angle_alpha   90.00
_cell.angle_beta   90.00
_cell.angle_gamma   90.00
#
_symmetry.space_group_name_H-M   'P 1'
#
loop_
_entity.id
_entity.type
_entity.pdbx_description
1 polymer ?
#
loop_
_entity_poly.entity_id
_entity_poly.type
_entity_poly.pdbx_seq_one_letter_code
_entity_poly.pdbx_strand_id
1 'polypeptide(L)'
;MINKYLSICLVIALLAGNSLCAQTPASTAKPAKASPAIEKSASETVDVSKIDPIKLNNQMMMVFMERMKAGNYAEAREIAGQMIFGHDKFSSNEAKEYKSFHSLMEKELYSLLENRQGNKKEVVWVEQPISDGFYLLAMLDFQEGKHEDALANMQRAVYWNPVRSAFYCERGYMLLRNNTNPNPLMAQVAYTKALELADNPEDFAGALRGLAFILLERRQPDVALACLLVAKEFTPGENDVEEELFFISRNFPTLYNSMDVASARQTLKQNRILDDYAPEHVQVLLRLADSFKDPKDASRVISLLHRAKQMAPKNQEVNRRIQLLEKK
;
A
#
# COMPACT_ATOMS: atom_id res chain seq x y z
N MET A 1 -2.56 26.88 10.95
CA MET A 1 -2.40 26.44 9.55
C MET A 1 -1.74 25.06 9.49
N ILE A 2 -2.38 24.02 10.03
CA ILE A 2 -1.89 22.62 10.02
C ILE A 2 -3.10 21.67 9.93
N ASN A 3 -3.88 21.77 8.85
CA ASN A 3 -4.98 20.83 8.56
C ASN A 3 -4.95 20.57 7.05
N LYS A 4 -4.04 19.69 6.57
CA LYS A 4 -4.05 19.19 5.18
C LYS A 4 -3.02 18.08 4.84
N TYR A 5 -2.66 17.21 5.79
CA TYR A 5 -2.02 15.94 5.44
C TYR A 5 -3.05 14.82 5.57
N LEU A 6 -3.89 14.66 4.53
CA LEU A 6 -4.59 13.41 4.28
C LEU A 6 -3.51 12.32 4.04
N SER A 7 -3.77 11.08 4.48
CA SER A 7 -2.78 10.00 4.42
C SER A 7 -2.23 9.80 3.00
N ILE A 8 -0.96 9.40 2.92
CA ILE A 8 -0.22 9.23 1.66
C ILE A 8 -0.93 8.24 0.73
N CYS A 9 -1.70 7.28 1.25
CA CYS A 9 -2.49 6.35 0.44
C CYS A 9 -3.89 6.87 0.04
N LEU A 10 -4.38 7.97 0.62
CA LEU A 10 -5.75 8.48 0.41
C LEU A 10 -5.84 9.61 -0.63
N VAL A 11 -4.72 10.28 -0.96
CA VAL A 11 -4.71 11.37 -1.95
C VAL A 11 -4.95 10.85 -3.39
N ILE A 12 -4.59 9.60 -3.69
CA ILE A 12 -4.71 9.06 -5.06
C ILE A 12 -6.15 8.68 -5.43
N ALA A 13 -7.05 8.44 -4.49
CA ALA A 13 -8.47 8.21 -4.81
C ALA A 13 -9.28 9.50 -5.10
N LEU A 14 -8.66 10.68 -4.99
CA LEU A 14 -9.34 11.98 -5.06
C LEU A 14 -8.88 12.91 -6.20
N LEU A 15 -7.88 12.54 -7.01
CA LEU A 15 -7.31 13.43 -8.04
C LEU A 15 -7.36 12.88 -9.49
N ALA A 16 -8.41 12.12 -9.82
CA ALA A 16 -8.80 11.88 -11.22
C ALA A 16 -10.21 12.43 -11.45
N GLY A 17 -10.34 13.74 -11.59
CA GLY A 17 -11.63 14.37 -11.88
C GLY A 17 -11.64 15.86 -11.66
N ASN A 18 -10.88 16.62 -12.44
CA ASN A 18 -11.21 18.01 -12.70
C ASN A 18 -10.86 18.37 -14.14
N SER A 19 -11.90 18.58 -14.94
CA SER A 19 -11.84 19.42 -16.13
C SER A 19 -13.13 20.22 -16.20
N LEU A 20 -12.95 21.51 -15.89
CA LEU A 20 -13.67 22.71 -16.29
C LEU A 20 -15.20 22.69 -16.47
N CYS A 21 -15.83 23.59 -15.71
CA CYS A 21 -17.14 24.18 -15.99
C CYS A 21 -17.15 24.94 -17.32
N ALA A 22 -18.25 24.78 -18.07
CA ALA A 22 -18.85 25.86 -18.85
C ALA A 22 -20.39 25.69 -18.80
N GLN A 23 -21.09 26.74 -18.36
CA GLN A 23 -22.54 26.82 -18.28
C GLN A 23 -23.14 27.25 -19.62
N THR A 24 -24.33 26.74 -19.96
CA THR A 24 -25.46 27.47 -20.60
C THR A 24 -26.72 26.57 -20.62
N PRO A 25 -27.94 27.14 -20.79
CA PRO A 25 -29.11 26.75 -19.99
C PRO A 25 -30.13 25.82 -20.65
N ALA A 26 -30.92 25.19 -19.77
CA ALA A 26 -32.31 24.73 -19.90
C ALA A 26 -32.77 24.02 -21.19
N SER A 27 -33.06 22.72 -21.06
CA SER A 27 -34.10 22.06 -21.86
C SER A 27 -34.82 21.01 -21.00
N THR A 28 -36.14 21.13 -20.98
CA THR A 28 -37.14 20.30 -20.29
C THR A 28 -37.29 18.93 -20.95
N ALA A 29 -37.16 17.81 -20.21
CA ALA A 29 -37.90 16.57 -20.49
C ALA A 29 -37.73 15.47 -19.41
N LYS A 30 -38.88 15.11 -18.79
CA LYS A 30 -39.34 13.83 -18.19
C LYS A 30 -38.53 13.12 -17.07
N PRO A 31 -39.23 12.58 -16.06
CA PRO A 31 -38.62 11.94 -14.89
C PRO A 31 -38.00 10.59 -15.28
N ALA A 32 -36.70 10.44 -15.03
CA ALA A 32 -36.01 9.17 -15.14
C ALA A 32 -36.46 8.22 -14.02
N LYS A 33 -36.66 6.97 -14.39
CA LYS A 33 -37.04 5.85 -13.54
C LYS A 33 -36.10 5.72 -12.33
N ALA A 34 -36.70 5.38 -11.20
CA ALA A 34 -36.07 5.07 -9.93
C ALA A 34 -34.82 4.18 -10.12
N SER A 35 -33.72 4.59 -9.49
CA SER A 35 -32.56 3.74 -9.21
C SER A 35 -33.01 2.48 -8.47
N PRO A 36 -32.34 1.33 -8.69
CA PRO A 36 -32.73 0.11 -7.98
C PRO A 36 -32.48 0.33 -6.49
N ALA A 37 -33.56 0.27 -5.71
CA ALA A 37 -33.47 0.09 -4.28
C ALA A 37 -32.74 -1.23 -4.02
N ILE A 38 -31.65 -1.19 -3.27
CA ILE A 38 -31.08 -2.40 -2.67
C ILE A 38 -32.10 -2.82 -1.62
N GLU A 39 -32.88 -3.85 -1.96
CA GLU A 39 -33.79 -4.49 -1.02
C GLU A 39 -32.97 -5.01 0.16
N LYS A 40 -33.40 -4.62 1.37
CA LYS A 40 -33.01 -5.33 2.58
C LYS A 40 -33.68 -6.71 2.56
N SER A 41 -32.97 -7.72 2.07
CA SER A 41 -33.28 -9.11 2.41
C SER A 41 -32.32 -9.58 3.50
N ALA A 42 -32.84 -9.72 4.72
CA ALA A 42 -32.30 -10.69 5.64
C ALA A 42 -32.51 -12.07 4.99
N SER A 43 -31.45 -12.86 4.86
CA SER A 43 -31.45 -14.19 4.21
C SER A 43 -31.43 -14.19 2.68
N GLU A 44 -30.34 -13.71 2.08
CA GLU A 44 -29.78 -14.40 0.92
C GLU A 44 -28.27 -14.58 1.14
N THR A 45 -27.87 -15.82 1.37
CA THR A 45 -26.47 -16.22 1.27
C THR A 45 -26.00 -15.88 -0.14
N VAL A 46 -25.17 -14.86 -0.28
CA VAL A 46 -24.28 -14.75 -1.44
C VAL A 46 -23.63 -16.12 -1.58
N ASP A 47 -23.76 -16.75 -2.75
CA ASP A 47 -23.06 -18.01 -3.02
C ASP A 47 -21.55 -17.73 -3.01
N VAL A 48 -20.96 -17.88 -1.82
CA VAL A 48 -19.56 -17.57 -1.52
C VAL A 48 -18.59 -18.56 -2.19
N SER A 49 -19.09 -19.60 -2.88
CA SER A 49 -18.26 -20.74 -3.28
C SER A 49 -17.35 -20.51 -4.51
N LYS A 50 -17.33 -19.31 -5.11
CA LYS A 50 -16.50 -19.00 -6.31
C LYS A 50 -16.06 -17.54 -6.46
N ILE A 51 -15.96 -16.77 -5.38
CA ILE A 51 -15.58 -15.35 -5.50
C ILE A 51 -14.06 -15.21 -5.44
N ASP A 52 -13.46 -14.62 -6.48
CA ASP A 52 -12.04 -14.25 -6.46
C ASP A 52 -11.78 -13.28 -5.29
N PRO A 53 -10.92 -13.63 -4.31
CA PRO A 53 -10.69 -12.82 -3.14
C PRO A 53 -10.18 -11.41 -3.45
N ILE A 54 -9.40 -11.26 -4.52
CA ILE A 54 -8.90 -9.96 -4.97
C ILE A 54 -10.07 -9.11 -5.45
N LYS A 55 -10.98 -9.71 -6.23
CA LYS A 55 -12.16 -9.02 -6.74
C LYS A 55 -13.10 -8.60 -5.62
N LEU A 56 -13.36 -9.49 -4.65
CA LEU A 56 -14.18 -9.18 -3.48
C LEU A 56 -13.59 -8.03 -2.69
N ASN A 57 -12.29 -8.09 -2.39
CA ASN A 57 -11.58 -7.04 -1.68
C ASN A 57 -11.72 -5.68 -2.39
N ASN A 58 -11.41 -5.62 -3.69
CA ASN A 58 -11.52 -4.40 -4.48
C ASN A 58 -12.94 -3.84 -4.50
N GLN A 59 -13.97 -4.68 -4.59
CA GLN A 59 -15.36 -4.25 -4.55
C GLN A 59 -15.73 -3.65 -3.19
N MET A 60 -15.39 -4.32 -2.08
CA MET A 60 -15.67 -3.82 -0.74
C MET A 60 -14.91 -2.52 -0.44
N MET A 61 -13.64 -2.44 -0.85
CA MET A 61 -12.83 -1.22 -0.77
C MET A 61 -13.47 -0.06 -1.53
N MET A 62 -13.97 -0.28 -2.75
CA MET A 62 -14.67 0.77 -3.51
C MET A 62 -15.90 1.28 -2.78
N VAL A 63 -16.76 0.38 -2.30
CA VAL A 63 -17.98 0.75 -1.56
C VAL A 63 -17.62 1.51 -0.29
N PHE A 64 -16.61 1.04 0.47
CA PHE A 64 -16.11 1.75 1.63
C PHE A 64 -15.68 3.18 1.28
N MET A 65 -14.87 3.35 0.23
CA MET A 65 -14.36 4.66 -0.19
C MET A 65 -15.48 5.59 -0.65
N GLU A 66 -16.52 5.07 -1.30
CA GLU A 66 -17.73 5.85 -1.64
C GLU A 66 -18.44 6.35 -0.38
N ARG A 67 -18.61 5.50 0.64
CA ARG A 67 -19.21 5.91 1.93
C ARG A 67 -18.37 6.96 2.64
N MET A 68 -17.04 6.79 2.66
CA MET A 68 -16.12 7.78 3.21
C MET A 68 -16.23 9.13 2.50
N LYS A 69 -16.26 9.13 1.16
CA LYS A 69 -16.41 10.37 0.36
C LYS A 69 -17.75 11.06 0.59
N ALA A 70 -18.81 10.29 0.84
CA ALA A 70 -20.13 10.83 1.19
C ALA A 70 -20.23 11.34 2.64
N GLY A 71 -19.22 11.11 3.48
CA GLY A 71 -19.28 11.40 4.92
C GLY A 71 -20.13 10.39 5.72
N ASN A 72 -20.53 9.27 5.11
CA ASN A 72 -21.31 8.22 5.74
C ASN A 72 -20.41 7.26 6.54
N TYR A 73 -19.74 7.79 7.57
CA TYR A 73 -18.75 7.01 8.35
C TYR A 73 -19.34 5.78 9.04
N ALA A 74 -20.61 5.82 9.44
CA ALA A 74 -21.30 4.67 10.03
C ALA A 74 -21.42 3.51 9.03
N GLU A 75 -21.88 3.77 7.81
CA GLU A 75 -21.96 2.76 6.75
C GLU A 75 -20.57 2.29 6.33
N ALA A 76 -19.58 3.19 6.25
CA ALA A 76 -18.19 2.80 5.99
C ALA A 76 -17.68 1.81 7.04
N ARG A 77 -17.96 2.07 8.32
CA ARG A 77 -17.61 1.17 9.43
C ARG A 77 -18.34 -0.18 9.35
N GLU A 78 -19.60 -0.20 8.93
CA GLU A 78 -20.34 -1.44 8.68
C GLU A 78 -19.69 -2.28 7.58
N ILE A 79 -19.28 -1.67 6.46
CA ILE A 79 -18.56 -2.36 5.38
C ILE A 79 -17.25 -2.96 5.91
N ALA A 80 -16.45 -2.20 6.66
CA ALA A 80 -15.23 -2.71 7.26
C ALA A 80 -15.51 -3.84 8.29
N GLY A 81 -16.63 -3.75 9.02
CA GLY A 81 -17.12 -4.82 9.90
C GLY A 81 -17.48 -6.10 9.15
N GLN A 82 -18.14 -5.98 7.99
CA GLN A 82 -18.43 -7.11 7.10
C GLN A 82 -17.12 -7.75 6.58
N MET A 83 -16.11 -6.94 6.26
CA MET A 83 -14.80 -7.44 5.81
C MET A 83 -14.10 -8.32 6.84
N ILE A 84 -14.36 -8.14 8.14
CA ILE A 84 -13.74 -8.95 9.20
C ILE A 84 -14.70 -10.01 9.79
N PHE A 85 -15.93 -10.13 9.31
CA PHE A 85 -16.92 -11.00 9.92
C PHE A 85 -16.46 -12.47 9.93
N GLY A 86 -16.54 -13.11 11.10
CA GLY A 86 -16.14 -14.51 11.28
C GLY A 86 -14.62 -14.76 11.27
N HIS A 87 -13.79 -13.72 11.36
CA HIS A 87 -12.33 -13.87 11.37
C HIS A 87 -11.81 -14.74 12.53
N ASP A 88 -12.57 -14.82 13.63
CA ASP A 88 -12.29 -15.57 14.84
C ASP A 88 -12.36 -17.10 14.64
N LYS A 89 -13.05 -17.55 13.59
CA LYS A 89 -13.17 -18.97 13.22
C LYS A 89 -11.89 -19.54 12.60
N PHE A 90 -10.97 -18.67 12.17
CA PHE A 90 -9.70 -19.09 11.60
C PHE A 90 -8.62 -19.07 12.69
N SER A 91 -8.10 -20.24 13.02
CA SER A 91 -6.96 -20.37 13.94
C SER A 91 -5.84 -21.15 13.28
N SER A 92 -4.64 -20.59 13.35
CA SER A 92 -3.43 -21.26 12.87
C SER A 92 -3.12 -22.45 13.77
N ASN A 93 -2.62 -23.54 13.17
CA ASN A 93 -2.16 -24.72 13.89
C ASN A 93 -0.73 -25.08 13.45
N GLU A 94 -0.28 -26.29 13.77
CA GLU A 94 1.07 -26.77 13.41
C GLU A 94 1.24 -26.97 11.90
N ALA A 95 0.17 -27.28 11.18
CA ALA A 95 0.20 -27.58 9.75
C ALA A 95 -0.21 -26.40 8.86
N LYS A 96 -1.15 -25.57 9.33
CA LYS A 96 -1.77 -24.51 8.52
C LYS A 96 -1.69 -23.16 9.19
N GLU A 97 -1.48 -22.14 8.39
CA GLU A 97 -1.59 -20.75 8.80
C GLU A 97 -2.53 -20.00 7.85
N TYR A 98 -3.49 -19.30 8.44
CA TYR A 98 -4.50 -18.54 7.71
C TYR A 98 -4.07 -17.08 7.59
N LYS A 99 -4.07 -16.54 6.37
CA LYS A 99 -3.74 -15.15 6.07
C LYS A 99 -4.71 -14.57 5.06
N SER A 100 -4.85 -13.24 5.08
CA SER A 100 -5.72 -12.49 4.17
C SER A 100 -4.86 -11.52 3.37
N PHE A 101 -4.59 -11.86 2.11
CA PHE A 101 -3.77 -11.03 1.22
C PHE A 101 -4.65 -10.16 0.33
N HIS A 102 -4.11 -9.04 -0.12
CA HIS A 102 -4.70 -8.17 -1.12
C HIS A 102 -4.26 -8.57 -2.54
N SER A 103 -3.09 -9.19 -2.67
CA SER A 103 -2.57 -9.60 -3.97
C SER A 103 -1.81 -10.93 -3.93
N LEU A 104 -1.62 -11.53 -5.10
CA LEU A 104 -0.75 -12.70 -5.26
C LEU A 104 0.72 -12.38 -4.96
N MET A 105 1.16 -11.13 -5.17
CA MET A 105 2.51 -10.69 -4.85
C MET A 105 2.76 -10.83 -3.34
N GLU A 106 1.82 -10.37 -2.51
CA GLU A 106 1.90 -10.47 -1.06
C GLU A 106 1.86 -11.94 -0.60
N LYS A 107 0.96 -12.76 -1.15
CA LYS A 107 0.91 -14.19 -0.81
C LYS A 107 2.23 -14.90 -1.08
N GLU A 108 2.81 -14.68 -2.26
CA GLU A 108 4.07 -15.31 -2.66
C GLU A 108 5.27 -14.73 -1.89
N LEU A 109 5.28 -13.43 -1.59
CA LEU A 109 6.29 -12.81 -0.74
C LEU A 109 6.27 -13.40 0.66
N TYR A 110 5.08 -13.50 1.27
CA TYR A 110 4.92 -14.14 2.58
C TYR A 110 5.45 -15.58 2.55
N SER A 111 5.01 -16.37 1.57
CA SER A 111 5.42 -17.76 1.42
C SER A 111 6.94 -17.88 1.20
N LEU A 112 7.56 -16.97 0.44
CA LEU A 112 9.01 -16.93 0.26
C LEU A 112 9.74 -16.68 1.59
N LEU A 113 9.28 -15.71 2.37
CA LEU A 113 9.90 -15.32 3.64
C LEU A 113 9.75 -16.41 4.70
N GLU A 114 8.57 -17.01 4.83
CA GLU A 114 8.33 -18.13 5.75
C GLU A 114 9.23 -19.34 5.43
N ASN A 115 9.33 -19.69 4.15
CA ASN A 115 10.21 -20.78 3.70
C ASN A 115 11.68 -20.51 4.04
N ARG A 116 12.16 -19.27 3.92
CA ARG A 116 13.53 -18.88 4.30
C ARG A 116 13.77 -18.98 5.80
N GLN A 117 12.74 -18.77 6.61
CA GLN A 117 12.80 -18.94 8.07
C GLN A 117 12.63 -20.41 8.50
N GLY A 118 12.46 -21.33 7.55
CA GLY A 118 12.26 -22.75 7.82
C GLY A 118 10.84 -23.10 8.27
N ASN A 119 9.89 -22.16 8.20
CA ASN A 119 8.49 -22.44 8.46
C ASN A 119 7.90 -23.20 7.26
N LYS A 120 7.31 -24.36 7.52
CA LYS A 120 6.74 -25.28 6.51
C LYS A 120 5.22 -25.34 6.57
N LYS A 121 4.58 -24.45 7.33
CA LYS A 121 3.12 -24.39 7.38
C LYS A 121 2.55 -24.09 6.00
N GLU A 122 1.46 -24.77 5.67
CA GLU A 122 0.64 -24.44 4.52
C GLU A 122 -0.01 -23.06 4.75
N VAL A 123 0.30 -22.10 3.88
CA VAL A 123 -0.32 -20.77 3.89
C VAL A 123 -1.66 -20.85 3.18
N VAL A 124 -2.75 -20.74 3.95
CA VAL A 124 -4.11 -20.72 3.45
C VAL A 124 -4.55 -19.25 3.30
N TRP A 125 -4.84 -18.85 2.07
CA TRP A 125 -5.42 -17.54 1.79
C TRP A 125 -6.92 -17.61 2.05
N VAL A 126 -7.39 -16.89 3.08
CA VAL A 126 -8.81 -16.73 3.36
C VAL A 126 -9.44 -15.78 2.36
N GLU A 127 -10.62 -16.13 1.85
CA GLU A 127 -11.28 -15.34 0.81
C GLU A 127 -11.74 -13.97 1.29
N GLN A 128 -12.12 -13.91 2.57
CA GLN A 128 -12.57 -12.70 3.22
C GLN A 128 -11.41 -11.68 3.34
N PRO A 129 -11.60 -10.41 2.98
CA PRO A 129 -10.57 -9.36 3.04
C PRO A 129 -10.34 -8.83 4.46
N ILE A 130 -10.05 -9.73 5.40
CA ILE A 130 -9.94 -9.46 6.84
C ILE A 130 -8.82 -8.45 7.13
N SER A 131 -7.68 -8.56 6.45
CA SER A 131 -6.55 -7.66 6.67
C SER A 131 -6.89 -6.21 6.31
N ASP A 132 -7.46 -5.99 5.13
CA ASP A 132 -7.94 -4.68 4.69
C ASP A 132 -9.11 -4.20 5.57
N GLY A 133 -10.02 -5.08 6.01
CA GLY A 133 -11.10 -4.71 6.93
C GLY A 133 -10.60 -4.10 8.25
N PHE A 134 -9.60 -4.74 8.88
CA PHE A 134 -8.96 -4.17 10.07
C PHE A 134 -8.20 -2.87 9.77
N TYR A 135 -7.56 -2.76 8.62
CA TYR A 135 -6.90 -1.53 8.19
C TYR A 135 -7.90 -0.37 8.06
N LEU A 136 -9.05 -0.61 7.43
CA LEU A 136 -10.10 0.40 7.28
C LEU A 136 -10.70 0.85 8.63
N LEU A 137 -10.90 -0.08 9.56
CA LEU A 137 -11.29 0.25 10.93
C LEU A 137 -10.23 1.11 11.62
N ALA A 138 -8.95 0.78 11.43
CA ALA A 138 -7.86 1.57 11.98
C ALA A 138 -7.86 3.01 11.46
N MET A 139 -8.13 3.21 10.17
CA MET A 139 -8.25 4.54 9.57
C MET A 139 -9.41 5.34 10.17
N LEU A 140 -10.58 4.73 10.32
CA LEU A 140 -11.75 5.34 10.92
C LEU A 140 -11.50 5.74 12.38
N ASP A 141 -10.95 4.84 13.18
CA ASP A 141 -10.61 5.09 14.58
C ASP A 141 -9.58 6.21 14.71
N PHE A 142 -8.59 6.25 13.81
CA PHE A 142 -7.59 7.31 13.78
C PHE A 142 -8.20 8.68 13.48
N GLN A 143 -9.12 8.76 12.51
CA GLN A 143 -9.84 9.99 12.19
C GLN A 143 -10.73 10.49 13.33
N GLU A 144 -11.29 9.56 14.11
CA GLU A 144 -12.08 9.86 15.31
C GLU A 144 -11.22 10.20 16.54
N GLY A 145 -9.88 10.22 16.40
CA GLY A 145 -8.95 10.50 17.50
C GLY A 145 -8.76 9.33 18.48
N LYS A 146 -9.30 8.15 18.17
CA LYS A 146 -9.16 6.91 18.96
C LYS A 146 -7.84 6.24 18.63
N HIS A 147 -6.73 6.88 18.98
CA HIS A 147 -5.39 6.46 18.57
C HIS A 147 -5.01 5.04 19.01
N GLU A 148 -5.41 4.62 20.21
CA GLU A 148 -5.13 3.27 20.71
C GLU A 148 -5.90 2.19 19.95
N ASP A 149 -7.21 2.42 19.70
CA ASP A 149 -8.04 1.51 18.89
C ASP A 149 -7.51 1.42 17.45
N ALA A 150 -7.09 2.55 16.89
CA ALA A 150 -6.49 2.61 15.56
C ALA A 150 -5.22 1.75 15.48
N LEU A 151 -4.29 1.90 16.42
CA LEU A 151 -3.06 1.10 16.46
C LEU A 151 -3.35 -0.37 16.74
N ALA A 152 -4.35 -0.69 17.56
CA ALA A 152 -4.77 -2.06 17.81
C ALA A 152 -5.36 -2.72 16.55
N ASN A 153 -6.20 -2.02 15.80
CA ASN A 153 -6.75 -2.50 14.53
C ASN A 153 -5.65 -2.61 13.45
N MET A 154 -4.72 -1.66 13.39
CA MET A 154 -3.56 -1.74 12.50
C MET A 154 -2.69 -2.96 12.81
N GLN A 155 -2.48 -3.27 14.09
CA GLN A 155 -1.74 -4.47 14.49
C GLN A 155 -2.45 -5.77 14.06
N ARG A 156 -3.78 -5.79 14.07
CA ARG A 156 -4.57 -6.92 13.53
C ARG A 156 -4.45 -7.00 12.01
N ALA A 157 -4.50 -5.87 11.31
CA ALA A 157 -4.27 -5.83 9.86
C ALA A 157 -2.91 -6.44 9.49
N VAL A 158 -1.85 -6.03 10.18
CA VAL A 158 -0.49 -6.60 10.04
C VAL A 158 -0.43 -8.09 10.40
N TYR A 159 -1.15 -8.54 11.42
CA TYR A 159 -1.21 -9.97 11.75
C TYR A 159 -1.76 -10.81 10.58
N TRP A 160 -2.82 -10.30 9.94
CA TRP A 160 -3.49 -10.96 8.82
C TRP A 160 -2.74 -10.85 7.50
N ASN A 161 -2.00 -9.75 7.30
CA ASN A 161 -1.13 -9.53 6.15
C ASN A 161 0.20 -8.88 6.58
N PRO A 162 1.20 -9.69 6.95
CA PRO A 162 2.43 -9.17 7.54
C PRO A 162 3.40 -8.58 6.50
N VAL A 163 3.08 -8.67 5.21
CA VAL A 163 3.95 -8.27 4.10
C VAL A 163 3.40 -7.11 3.27
N ARG A 164 2.27 -6.51 3.68
CA ARG A 164 1.70 -5.35 3.01
C ARG A 164 2.39 -4.07 3.47
N SER A 165 3.20 -3.48 2.59
CA SER A 165 4.00 -2.29 2.88
C SER A 165 3.17 -1.11 3.39
N ALA A 166 2.05 -0.81 2.71
CA ALA A 166 1.12 0.25 3.09
C ALA A 166 0.70 0.21 4.57
N PHE A 167 0.51 -0.97 5.17
CA PHE A 167 0.14 -1.08 6.58
C PHE A 167 1.24 -0.57 7.52
N TYR A 168 2.50 -0.80 7.17
CA TYR A 168 3.62 -0.29 7.95
C TYR A 168 3.85 1.21 7.73
N CYS A 169 3.66 1.70 6.51
CA CYS A 169 3.64 3.15 6.23
C CYS A 169 2.58 3.86 7.09
N GLU A 170 1.34 3.37 7.06
CA GLU A 170 0.22 3.97 7.77
C GLU A 170 0.36 3.81 9.28
N ARG A 171 0.86 2.67 9.77
CA ARG A 171 1.22 2.51 11.19
C ARG A 171 2.28 3.53 11.62
N GLY A 172 3.32 3.74 10.81
CA GLY A 172 4.34 4.75 11.07
C GLY A 172 3.75 6.16 11.17
N TYR A 173 2.84 6.48 10.26
CA TYR A 173 2.11 7.75 10.28
C TYR A 173 1.26 7.91 11.55
N MET A 174 0.47 6.90 11.91
CA MET A 174 -0.37 6.91 13.11
C MET A 174 0.46 7.05 14.39
N LEU A 175 1.64 6.42 14.46
CA LEU A 175 2.56 6.54 15.59
C LEU A 175 3.16 7.94 15.73
N LEU A 176 3.46 8.62 14.62
CA LEU A 176 3.96 10.01 14.65
C LEU A 176 2.86 11.01 14.98
N ARG A 177 1.63 10.74 14.55
CA ARG A 177 0.49 11.65 14.65
C ARG A 177 -0.45 11.29 15.82
N ASN A 178 -0.01 10.43 16.73
CA ASN A 178 -0.65 10.29 18.03
C ASN A 178 -0.34 11.54 18.85
N ASN A 179 -1.33 12.43 18.98
CA ASN A 179 -1.16 13.72 19.65
C ASN A 179 -0.84 13.58 21.15
N THR A 180 -1.20 12.45 21.76
CA THR A 180 -1.00 12.21 23.20
C THR A 180 0.33 11.55 23.52
N ASN A 181 0.82 10.69 22.62
CA ASN A 181 2.04 9.92 22.84
C ASN A 181 2.70 9.57 21.50
N PRO A 182 3.35 10.54 20.82
CA PRO A 182 4.02 10.27 19.56
C PRO A 182 5.21 9.34 19.80
N ASN A 183 5.36 8.33 18.94
CA ASN A 183 6.42 7.33 19.06
C ASN A 183 7.29 7.28 17.79
N PRO A 184 8.24 8.24 17.64
CA PRO A 184 9.07 8.35 16.43
C PRO A 184 10.00 7.15 16.24
N LEU A 185 10.41 6.48 17.33
CA LEU A 185 11.26 5.29 17.25
C LEU A 185 10.50 4.12 16.59
N MET A 186 9.29 3.82 17.07
CA MET A 186 8.47 2.76 16.48
C MET A 186 7.98 3.14 15.08
N ALA A 187 7.75 4.44 14.82
CA ALA A 187 7.46 4.92 13.47
C ALA A 187 8.63 4.67 12.50
N GLN A 188 9.86 4.93 12.93
CA GLN A 188 11.05 4.64 12.13
C GLN A 188 11.16 3.15 11.81
N VAL A 189 10.91 2.28 12.80
CA VAL A 189 10.87 0.82 12.60
C VAL A 189 9.79 0.44 11.58
N ALA A 190 8.60 1.03 11.68
CA ALA A 190 7.51 0.78 10.76
C ALA A 190 7.87 1.22 9.32
N TYR A 191 8.36 2.43 9.11
CA TYR A 191 8.77 2.89 7.77
C TYR A 191 9.94 2.09 7.18
N THR A 192 10.91 1.71 8.01
CA THR A 192 12.00 0.82 7.56
C THR A 192 11.44 -0.51 7.09
N LYS A 193 10.48 -1.08 7.83
CA LYS A 193 9.81 -2.32 7.43
C LYS A 193 8.97 -2.15 6.17
N ALA A 194 8.34 -0.99 5.98
CA ALA A 194 7.61 -0.68 4.77
C ALA A 194 8.54 -0.66 3.53
N LEU A 195 9.76 -0.11 3.63
CA LEU A 195 10.73 -0.15 2.53
C LEU A 195 11.09 -1.58 2.13
N GLU A 196 11.32 -2.46 3.10
CA GLU A 196 11.61 -3.88 2.83
C GLU A 196 10.48 -4.58 2.07
N LEU A 197 9.23 -4.17 2.33
CA LEU A 197 8.03 -4.82 1.84
C LEU A 197 7.41 -4.14 0.61
N ALA A 198 7.84 -2.92 0.27
CA ALA A 198 7.25 -2.15 -0.82
C ALA A 198 7.48 -2.83 -2.16
N ASP A 199 6.40 -3.17 -2.84
CA ASP A 199 6.43 -3.77 -4.18
C ASP A 199 6.03 -2.77 -5.28
N ASN A 200 5.62 -1.56 -4.90
CA ASN A 200 5.17 -0.49 -5.78
C ASN A 200 5.90 0.85 -5.46
N PRO A 201 6.02 1.76 -6.44
CA PRO A 201 6.76 3.01 -6.26
C PRO A 201 6.17 3.94 -5.18
N GLU A 202 4.85 3.98 -5.08
CA GLU A 202 4.13 4.87 -4.17
C GLU A 202 4.42 4.54 -2.70
N ASP A 203 4.33 3.26 -2.33
CA ASP A 203 4.63 2.79 -0.98
C ASP A 203 6.11 3.01 -0.62
N PHE A 204 7.03 2.77 -1.57
CA PHE A 204 8.46 2.96 -1.36
C PHE A 204 8.79 4.43 -1.10
N ALA A 205 8.26 5.33 -1.94
CA ALA A 205 8.41 6.77 -1.76
C ALA A 205 7.76 7.27 -0.47
N GLY A 206 6.55 6.79 -0.14
CA GLY A 206 5.85 7.12 1.09
C GLY A 206 6.65 6.76 2.34
N ALA A 207 7.29 5.59 2.35
CA ALA A 207 8.15 5.16 3.44
C ALA A 207 9.42 6.03 3.57
N LEU A 208 10.09 6.37 2.45
CA LEU A 208 11.24 7.26 2.45
C LEU A 208 10.88 8.67 2.96
N ARG A 209 9.72 9.21 2.58
CA ARG A 209 9.20 10.48 3.10
C ARG A 209 8.95 10.43 4.61
N GLY A 210 8.34 9.35 5.09
CA GLY A 210 8.13 9.11 6.51
C GLY A 210 9.45 9.09 7.31
N LEU A 211 10.48 8.42 6.77
CA LEU A 211 11.82 8.44 7.35
C LEU A 211 12.46 9.83 7.29
N ALA A 212 12.34 10.56 6.18
CA ALA A 212 12.89 11.90 6.03
C ALA A 212 12.35 12.85 7.10
N PHE A 213 11.05 12.80 7.39
CA PHE A 213 10.44 13.58 8.46
C PHE A 213 11.09 13.28 9.82
N ILE A 214 11.25 11.99 10.17
CA ILE A 214 11.87 11.57 11.44
C ILE A 214 13.33 12.03 11.50
N LEU A 215 14.07 11.92 10.39
CA LEU A 215 15.49 12.27 10.31
C LEU A 215 15.70 13.78 10.44
N LEU A 216 14.81 14.61 9.88
CA LEU A 216 14.81 16.07 10.08
C LEU A 216 14.63 16.43 11.56
N GLU A 217 13.64 15.83 12.23
CA GLU A 217 13.42 16.03 13.67
C GLU A 217 14.64 15.61 14.50
N ARG A 218 15.37 14.59 14.04
CA ARG A 218 16.61 14.10 14.66
C ARG A 218 17.87 14.87 14.24
N ARG A 219 17.71 16.00 13.53
CA ARG A 219 18.81 16.86 13.04
C ARG A 219 19.79 16.13 12.12
N GLN A 220 19.28 15.24 11.27
CA GLN A 220 20.03 14.54 10.22
C GLN A 220 19.52 14.99 8.82
N PRO A 221 19.70 16.28 8.45
CA PRO A 221 19.14 16.82 7.22
C PRO A 221 19.80 16.25 5.96
N ASP A 222 21.03 15.76 6.05
CA ASP A 222 21.76 15.08 4.98
C ASP A 222 21.11 13.73 4.61
N VAL A 223 20.81 12.91 5.62
CA VAL A 223 20.12 11.62 5.40
C VAL A 223 18.67 11.86 4.97
N ALA A 224 18.00 12.87 5.54
CA ALA A 224 16.64 13.22 5.14
C ALA A 224 16.57 13.69 3.68
N LEU A 225 17.50 14.55 3.25
CA LEU A 225 17.60 14.97 1.85
C LEU A 225 17.84 13.78 0.94
N ALA A 226 18.71 12.85 1.34
CA ALA A 226 18.95 11.64 0.58
C ALA A 226 17.67 10.79 0.39
N CYS A 227 16.86 10.64 1.46
CA CYS A 227 15.58 9.97 1.37
C CYS A 227 14.64 10.65 0.36
N LEU A 228 14.52 11.98 0.41
CA LEU A 228 13.61 12.73 -0.46
C LEU A 228 14.04 12.72 -1.93
N LEU A 229 15.36 12.85 -2.20
CA LEU A 229 15.90 12.77 -3.55
C LEU A 229 15.68 11.39 -4.17
N VAL A 230 15.84 10.32 -3.39
CA VAL A 230 15.54 8.96 -3.88
C VAL A 230 14.03 8.77 -4.02
N ALA A 231 13.21 9.23 -3.07
CA ALA A 231 11.75 9.14 -3.17
C ALA A 231 11.20 9.80 -4.44
N LYS A 232 11.78 10.94 -4.84
CA LYS A 232 11.43 11.67 -6.07
C LYS A 232 11.53 10.80 -7.33
N GLU A 233 12.49 9.89 -7.40
CA GLU A 233 12.67 8.97 -8.55
C GLU A 233 11.54 7.94 -8.66
N PHE A 234 10.80 7.68 -7.56
CA PHE A 234 9.71 6.71 -7.50
C PHE A 234 8.32 7.36 -7.65
N THR A 235 8.20 8.69 -7.58
CA THR A 235 6.92 9.39 -7.74
C THR A 235 6.85 10.13 -9.08
N PRO A 236 6.19 9.58 -10.12
CA PRO A 236 6.11 10.24 -11.43
C PRO A 236 5.10 11.42 -11.49
N GLY A 237 4.83 12.11 -10.38
CA GLY A 237 3.92 13.26 -10.27
C GLY A 237 4.54 14.43 -9.52
N GLU A 238 4.31 15.66 -9.99
CA GLU A 238 5.07 16.87 -9.63
C GLU A 238 4.96 17.39 -8.17
N ASN A 239 4.27 16.75 -7.23
CA ASN A 239 3.93 17.43 -5.96
C ASN A 239 4.25 16.70 -4.65
N ASP A 240 4.54 15.41 -4.64
CA ASP A 240 4.53 14.68 -3.37
C ASP A 240 5.75 14.98 -2.48
N VAL A 241 6.91 15.27 -3.05
CA VAL A 241 8.15 15.52 -2.27
C VAL A 241 8.63 16.98 -2.34
N GLU A 242 7.99 17.81 -3.17
CA GLU A 242 8.50 19.15 -3.47
C GLU A 242 8.42 20.10 -2.27
N GLU A 243 7.40 19.98 -1.41
CA GLU A 243 7.30 20.82 -0.21
C GLU A 243 8.43 20.53 0.78
N GLU A 244 8.74 19.25 1.01
CA GLU A 244 9.82 18.82 1.89
C GLU A 244 11.20 19.17 1.28
N LEU A 245 11.38 19.00 -0.03
CA LEU A 245 12.58 19.42 -0.74
C LEU A 245 12.75 20.95 -0.69
N PHE A 246 11.67 21.71 -0.87
CA PHE A 246 11.68 23.16 -0.75
C PHE A 246 12.09 23.58 0.66
N PHE A 247 11.54 22.93 1.69
CA PHE A 247 11.95 23.16 3.08
C PHE A 247 13.46 22.93 3.26
N ILE A 248 14.03 21.84 2.77
CA ILE A 248 15.47 21.59 2.89
C ILE A 248 16.27 22.61 2.08
N SER A 249 15.87 22.92 0.83
CA SER A 249 16.58 23.89 -0.01
C SER A 249 16.67 25.28 0.63
N ARG A 250 15.61 25.69 1.35
CA ARG A 250 15.54 26.98 2.03
C ARG A 250 16.37 27.01 3.32
N ASN A 251 16.35 25.93 4.11
CA ASN A 251 16.99 25.90 5.43
C ASN A 251 18.44 25.39 5.39
N PHE A 252 18.80 24.60 4.37
CA PHE A 252 20.11 23.98 4.20
C PHE A 252 20.60 24.10 2.73
N PRO A 253 20.72 25.33 2.18
CA PRO A 253 20.98 25.54 0.74
C PRO A 253 22.30 24.92 0.26
N THR A 254 23.37 25.00 1.08
CA THR A 254 24.67 24.41 0.72
C THR A 254 24.58 22.89 0.62
N LEU A 255 23.89 22.24 1.56
CA LEU A 255 23.67 20.80 1.55
C LEU A 255 22.84 20.40 0.31
N TYR A 256 21.72 21.09 0.08
CA TYR A 256 20.82 20.84 -1.05
C TYR A 256 21.57 20.90 -2.39
N ASN A 257 22.34 21.96 -2.61
CA ASN A 257 23.09 22.14 -3.86
C ASN A 257 24.28 21.17 -4.03
N SER A 258 24.71 20.50 -2.95
CA SER A 258 25.87 19.60 -2.98
C SER A 258 25.52 18.13 -3.20
N MET A 259 24.25 17.75 -3.05
CA MET A 259 23.82 16.34 -3.10
C MET A 259 23.01 16.05 -4.36
N ASP A 260 23.56 15.20 -5.23
CA ASP A 260 22.83 14.60 -6.34
C ASP A 260 22.22 13.23 -5.95
N VAL A 261 21.43 12.63 -6.85
CA VAL A 261 20.77 11.34 -6.62
C VAL A 261 21.78 10.21 -6.38
N ALA A 262 22.94 10.24 -7.05
CA ALA A 262 23.98 9.22 -6.87
C ALA A 262 24.57 9.27 -5.46
N SER A 263 24.90 10.47 -4.99
CA SER A 263 25.38 10.71 -3.63
C SER A 263 24.31 10.40 -2.59
N ALA A 264 23.04 10.74 -2.85
CA ALA A 264 21.91 10.39 -2.00
C ALA A 264 21.80 8.87 -1.78
N ARG A 265 21.84 8.08 -2.86
CA ARG A 265 21.82 6.60 -2.76
C ARG A 265 23.00 6.06 -1.94
N GLN A 266 24.18 6.67 -2.07
CA GLN A 266 25.33 6.29 -1.27
C GLN A 266 25.13 6.63 0.22
N THR A 267 24.59 7.80 0.53
CA THR A 267 24.22 8.20 1.90
C THR A 267 23.22 7.23 2.52
N LEU A 268 22.18 6.81 1.78
CA LEU A 268 21.21 5.83 2.26
C LEU A 268 21.89 4.49 2.60
N LYS A 269 22.76 3.98 1.73
CA LYS A 269 23.51 2.74 1.96
C LYS A 269 24.39 2.81 3.22
N GLN A 270 25.10 3.91 3.42
CA GLN A 270 25.94 4.11 4.62
C GLN A 270 25.10 4.11 5.90
N ASN A 271 23.85 4.60 5.81
CA ASN A 271 22.90 4.64 6.92
C ASN A 271 22.00 3.39 7.01
N ARG A 272 22.28 2.36 6.20
CA ARG A 272 21.50 1.10 6.14
C ARG A 272 20.02 1.32 5.84
N ILE A 273 19.72 2.33 5.03
CA ILE A 273 18.38 2.59 4.47
C ILE A 273 18.38 2.04 3.05
N LEU A 274 17.33 1.29 2.70
CA LEU A 274 17.15 0.76 1.34
C LEU A 274 17.02 1.94 0.35
N ASP A 275 17.83 1.92 -0.71
CA ASP A 275 17.76 2.90 -1.79
C ASP A 275 17.00 2.40 -3.02
N ASP A 276 16.62 1.13 -3.04
CA ASP A 276 15.84 0.50 -4.11
C ASP A 276 15.02 -0.66 -3.52
N TYR A 277 14.17 -1.28 -4.34
CA TYR A 277 13.36 -2.41 -3.93
C TYR A 277 14.18 -3.58 -3.39
N ALA A 278 13.62 -4.26 -2.39
CA ALA A 278 14.20 -5.49 -1.87
C ALA A 278 14.31 -6.57 -2.99
N PRO A 279 15.45 -7.28 -3.09
CA PRO A 279 15.68 -8.26 -4.17
C PRO A 279 14.69 -9.44 -4.14
N GLU A 280 14.07 -9.69 -2.99
CA GLU A 280 12.98 -10.66 -2.81
C GLU A 280 11.84 -10.43 -3.79
N HIS A 281 11.49 -9.17 -4.10
CA HIS A 281 10.37 -8.86 -4.99
C HIS A 281 10.60 -9.36 -6.42
N VAL A 282 11.82 -9.21 -6.92
CA VAL A 282 12.20 -9.75 -8.24
C VAL A 282 12.08 -11.27 -8.26
N GLN A 283 12.49 -11.94 -7.17
CA GLN A 283 12.33 -13.38 -7.03
C GLN A 283 10.86 -13.80 -7.00
N VAL A 284 10.01 -13.06 -6.30
CA VAL A 284 8.57 -13.31 -6.26
C VAL A 284 7.94 -13.17 -7.65
N LEU A 285 8.28 -12.12 -8.40
CA LEU A 285 7.76 -11.92 -9.76
C LEU A 285 8.16 -13.05 -10.71
N LEU A 286 9.39 -13.55 -10.60
CA LEU A 286 9.84 -14.71 -11.37
C LEU A 286 9.07 -15.99 -11.00
N ARG A 287 8.83 -16.24 -9.70
CA ARG A 287 8.03 -17.39 -9.23
C ARG A 287 6.58 -17.31 -9.71
N LEU A 288 5.98 -16.12 -9.64
CA LEU A 288 4.64 -15.89 -10.17
C LEU A 288 4.60 -16.15 -11.67
N ALA A 289 5.57 -15.65 -12.43
CA ALA A 289 5.68 -15.93 -13.87
C ALA A 289 5.76 -17.44 -14.16
N ASP A 290 6.53 -18.20 -13.37
CA ASP A 290 6.68 -19.65 -13.51
C ASP A 290 5.39 -20.43 -13.12
N SER A 291 4.52 -19.84 -12.30
CA SER A 291 3.26 -20.46 -11.89
C SER A 291 2.20 -20.48 -12.99
N PHE A 292 2.28 -19.55 -13.95
CA PHE A 292 1.35 -19.45 -15.09
C PHE A 292 1.84 -20.32 -16.26
N LYS A 293 1.11 -21.40 -16.53
CA LYS A 293 1.50 -22.42 -17.54
C LYS A 293 0.58 -22.46 -18.76
N ASP A 294 -0.61 -21.85 -18.67
CA ASP A 294 -1.58 -21.84 -19.76
C ASP A 294 -1.18 -20.78 -20.80
N PRO A 295 -1.20 -21.10 -22.11
CA PRO A 295 -0.94 -20.12 -23.16
C PRO A 295 -1.75 -18.83 -23.05
N LYS A 296 -2.97 -18.87 -22.48
CA LYS A 296 -3.80 -17.68 -22.27
C LYS A 296 -3.21 -16.68 -21.28
N ASP A 297 -2.30 -17.12 -20.41
CA ASP A 297 -1.67 -16.30 -19.38
C ASP A 297 -0.40 -15.60 -19.89
N ALA A 298 -0.03 -15.77 -21.17
CA ALA A 298 1.21 -15.22 -21.74
C ALA A 298 1.36 -13.70 -21.54
N SER A 299 0.29 -12.93 -21.73
CA SER A 299 0.29 -11.48 -21.50
C SER A 299 0.57 -11.12 -20.05
N ARG A 300 0.05 -11.92 -19.11
CA ARG A 300 0.27 -11.75 -17.67
C ARG A 300 1.71 -12.07 -17.29
N VAL A 301 2.28 -13.15 -17.85
CA VAL A 301 3.69 -13.51 -17.66
C VAL A 301 4.61 -12.39 -18.15
N ILE A 302 4.35 -11.85 -19.35
CA ILE A 302 5.11 -10.73 -19.92
C ILE A 302 5.05 -9.51 -19.00
N SER A 303 3.84 -9.15 -18.50
CA SER A 303 3.67 -8.05 -17.56
C SER A 303 4.48 -8.23 -16.26
N LEU A 304 4.47 -9.43 -15.67
CA LEU A 304 5.27 -9.74 -14.47
C LEU A 304 6.78 -9.59 -14.73
N LEU A 305 7.26 -10.04 -15.88
CA LEU A 305 8.67 -9.93 -16.25
C LEU A 305 9.09 -8.48 -16.52
N HIS A 306 8.25 -7.67 -17.16
CA HIS A 306 8.51 -6.24 -17.31
C HIS A 306 8.57 -5.52 -15.98
N ARG A 307 7.65 -5.83 -15.04
CA ARG A 307 7.72 -5.30 -13.67
C ARG A 307 9.03 -5.71 -12.99
N ALA A 308 9.46 -6.97 -13.14
CA ALA A 308 10.73 -7.43 -12.60
C ALA A 308 11.93 -6.70 -13.22
N LYS A 309 11.87 -6.36 -14.51
CA LYS A 309 12.90 -5.58 -15.21
C LYS A 309 12.92 -4.12 -14.75
N GLN A 310 11.76 -3.53 -14.44
CA GLN A 310 11.70 -2.19 -13.87
C GLN A 310 12.39 -2.14 -12.50
N MET A 311 12.12 -3.14 -11.64
CA MET A 311 12.74 -3.23 -10.31
C MET A 311 14.23 -3.61 -10.35
N ALA A 312 14.66 -4.40 -11.33
CA ALA A 312 16.06 -4.77 -11.49
C ALA A 312 16.51 -4.79 -12.96
N PRO A 313 16.80 -3.62 -13.57
CA PRO A 313 17.10 -3.51 -15.00
C PRO A 313 18.33 -4.32 -15.46
N LYS A 314 19.28 -4.54 -14.54
CA LYS A 314 20.53 -5.28 -14.79
C LYS A 314 20.40 -6.79 -14.52
N ASN A 315 19.23 -7.30 -14.12
CA ASN A 315 19.04 -8.72 -13.84
C ASN A 315 19.11 -9.54 -15.15
N GLN A 316 20.15 -10.36 -15.28
CA GLN A 316 20.39 -11.15 -16.50
C GLN A 316 19.29 -12.16 -16.79
N GLU A 317 18.74 -12.81 -15.76
CA GLU A 317 17.70 -13.82 -15.92
C GLU A 317 16.39 -13.21 -16.40
N VAL A 318 15.98 -12.08 -15.82
CA VAL A 318 14.79 -11.33 -16.27
C VAL A 318 14.95 -10.92 -17.74
N ASN A 319 16.09 -10.33 -18.10
CA ASN A 319 16.36 -9.88 -19.46
C ASN A 319 16.35 -11.03 -20.48
N ARG A 320 16.92 -12.19 -20.12
CA ARG A 320 16.90 -13.40 -20.96
C ARG A 320 15.48 -13.91 -21.21
N ARG A 321 14.64 -13.96 -20.17
CA ARG A 321 13.26 -14.45 -20.28
C ARG A 321 12.37 -13.56 -21.16
N ILE A 322 12.48 -12.24 -21.01
CA ILE A 322 11.75 -11.28 -21.85
C ILE A 322 12.12 -11.47 -23.33
N GLN A 323 13.41 -11.55 -23.65
CA GLN A 323 13.87 -11.74 -25.03
C GLN A 323 13.35 -13.04 -25.68
N LEU A 324 13.15 -14.11 -24.90
CA LEU A 324 12.63 -15.38 -25.43
C LEU A 324 11.13 -15.32 -25.75
N LEU A 325 10.38 -14.47 -25.03
CA LEU A 325 8.92 -14.34 -25.19
C LEU A 325 8.56 -13.30 -26.27
N GLU A 326 9.33 -12.22 -26.40
CA GLU A 326 9.10 -11.18 -27.41
C GLU A 326 9.59 -11.56 -28.82
N LYS A 327 10.37 -12.64 -28.95
CA LYS A 327 10.84 -13.16 -30.25
C LYS A 327 9.86 -14.15 -30.92
N LYS A 328 8.73 -14.46 -30.28
CA LYS A 328 7.70 -15.36 -30.80
C LYS A 328 6.48 -14.59 -31.30
#